data_AF-A0A973HSH7-F1
#
_entry.id   AF-A0A973HSH7-F1
#
_cell.length_a   1.000
_cell.length_b   1.000
_cell.length_c   1.000
_cell.angle_alpha   90.00
_cell.angle_beta   90.00
_cell.angle_gamma   90.00
#
_symmetry.space_group_name_H-M   'P 1'
#
loop_
_entity.id
_entity.type
_entity.pdbx_description
1 polymer ?
#
loop_
_entity_poly.entity_id
_entity_poly.type
_entity_poly.pdbx_seq_one_letter_code
_entity_poly.pdbx_strand_id
1 'polypeptide(L)'
;MSEQLALLPGYLNAHLQLSLLALSVGIGLSVPLGIAASRRPRMEAVVLGAASVIQTIPGLALLAIMVPVLAAIGVYTARFGLPLHGIGMAPALVALSLYSLLPILRNTVSGLRSVDPDLVEAARGVGMTRRQRLRRVELPLALPILVAGIRTAAVWTVGMATLSTPVGATSLGNFIFSGLQTRNDNAILVGCVAAAALALLLDQLIQLVEAGTRRRSRARVLGGLVPLLALYLYAAGSALAAARDDAPAPVVIGAKAFTEQYVLADIVAGRIAETSHAATRIVSSLGSTVAFDALAAGEIDLYVDYSGTLWVTILKRRAPPARSKVIREIREYLERNYGIQVVCALGFENRYALAMRGKEARRLSLHDLSDLIPLAPKLSIGADYEFFQRPEWPALVKRYGLHFRSQRSMDPALMYQALAQGDVDIITAFSTDGRIASYDLQLLDDDRNAIPPYDALLLAGPRIVEQRPEVLRGLRGLAGTIGAEQMRRMNLAVDGGGETPAKVAKTFLSQQARATAPGQDGGGASTLSP
;
A
#
# COMPACT_ATOMS: atom_id res chain seq x y z
N MET A 1 10.60 -4.43 18.31
CA MET A 1 9.27 -4.31 18.94
C MET A 1 8.93 -2.87 19.34
N SER A 2 9.79 -2.18 20.12
CA SER A 2 9.54 -0.81 20.61
C SER A 2 9.21 0.21 19.52
N GLU A 3 9.97 0.21 18.42
CA GLU A 3 9.73 1.12 17.29
C GLU A 3 8.38 0.86 16.60
N GLN A 4 7.95 -0.40 16.50
CA GLN A 4 6.64 -0.74 15.96
C GLN A 4 5.51 -0.28 16.89
N LEU A 5 5.70 -0.44 18.21
CA LEU A 5 4.74 0.03 19.21
C LEU A 5 4.61 1.56 19.24
N ALA A 6 5.66 2.31 18.86
CA ALA A 6 5.60 3.76 18.75
C ALA A 6 4.68 4.24 17.59
N LEU A 7 4.59 3.46 16.50
CA LEU A 7 3.72 3.77 15.35
C LEU A 7 2.26 3.34 15.56
N LEU A 8 2.03 2.40 16.49
CA LEU A 8 0.72 1.79 16.72
C LEU A 8 -0.42 2.79 16.98
N PRO A 9 -0.26 3.84 17.82
CA PRO A 9 -1.36 4.79 18.06
C PRO A 9 -1.85 5.48 16.80
N GLY A 10 -0.94 5.87 15.90
CA GLY A 10 -1.27 6.54 14.65
C GLY A 10 -2.03 5.63 13.68
N TYR A 11 -1.50 4.43 13.45
CA TYR A 11 -2.15 3.45 12.57
C TYR A 11 -3.47 2.93 13.13
N LEU A 12 -3.56 2.70 14.43
CA LEU A 12 -4.80 2.30 15.09
C LEU A 12 -5.87 3.38 14.99
N ASN A 13 -5.52 4.66 15.22
CA ASN A 13 -6.46 5.76 15.10
C ASN A 13 -6.99 5.89 13.66
N ALA A 14 -6.11 5.86 12.66
CA ALA A 14 -6.53 5.92 11.25
C ALA A 14 -7.42 4.72 10.87
N HIS A 15 -7.08 3.52 11.33
CA HIS A 15 -7.87 2.30 11.09
C HIS A 15 -9.26 2.38 11.74
N LEU A 16 -9.34 2.90 12.97
CA LEU A 16 -10.59 3.12 13.69
C LEU A 16 -11.47 4.13 12.95
N GLN A 17 -10.92 5.29 12.58
CA GLN A 17 -11.63 6.32 11.83
C GLN A 17 -12.20 5.78 10.52
N LEU A 18 -11.37 5.13 9.72
CA LEU A 18 -11.77 4.54 8.44
C LEU A 18 -12.87 3.49 8.63
N SER A 19 -12.70 2.57 9.58
CA SER A 19 -13.65 1.47 9.81
C SER A 19 -15.01 1.96 10.31
N LEU A 20 -15.03 2.87 11.29
CA LEU A 20 -16.26 3.40 11.87
C LEU A 20 -17.02 4.29 10.90
N LEU A 21 -16.31 5.12 10.13
CA LEU A 21 -16.92 5.95 9.10
C LEU A 21 -17.51 5.08 7.97
N ALA A 22 -16.76 4.08 7.51
CA ALA A 22 -17.24 3.15 6.48
C ALA A 22 -18.48 2.39 6.92
N LEU A 23 -18.49 1.89 8.17
CA LEU A 23 -19.63 1.21 8.77
C LEU A 23 -20.83 2.15 8.91
N SER A 24 -20.63 3.41 9.30
CA SER A 24 -21.71 4.40 9.41
C SER A 24 -22.37 4.70 8.08
N VAL A 25 -21.58 4.91 7.03
CA VAL A 25 -22.09 5.07 5.66
C VAL A 25 -22.80 3.79 5.22
N GLY A 26 -22.23 2.63 5.50
CA GLY A 26 -22.82 1.32 5.25
C GLY A 26 -24.21 1.15 5.87
N ILE A 27 -24.34 1.46 7.16
CA ILE A 27 -25.62 1.43 7.91
C ILE A 27 -26.60 2.45 7.33
N GLY A 28 -26.13 3.69 7.09
CA GLY A 28 -26.94 4.79 6.58
C GLY A 28 -27.54 4.51 5.20
N LEU A 29 -26.85 3.75 4.35
CA LEU A 29 -27.35 3.29 3.06
C LEU A 29 -28.20 2.03 3.19
N SER A 30 -27.69 1.02 3.91
CA SER A 30 -28.26 -0.33 3.93
C SER A 30 -29.57 -0.42 4.70
N VAL A 31 -29.70 0.25 5.85
CA VAL A 31 -30.93 0.12 6.65
C VAL A 31 -32.14 0.73 5.94
N PRO A 32 -32.09 1.97 5.39
CA PRO A 32 -33.20 2.52 4.62
C PRO A 32 -33.50 1.70 3.36
N LEU A 33 -32.47 1.28 2.61
CA LEU A 33 -32.65 0.44 1.43
C LEU A 33 -33.26 -0.92 1.78
N GLY A 34 -32.85 -1.54 2.88
CA GLY A 34 -33.39 -2.81 3.37
C GLY A 34 -34.85 -2.69 3.82
N ILE A 35 -35.21 -1.60 4.51
CA ILE A 35 -36.61 -1.29 4.89
C ILE A 35 -37.47 -1.06 3.64
N ALA A 36 -36.93 -0.41 2.61
CA ALA A 36 -37.63 -0.22 1.36
C ALA A 36 -37.79 -1.58 0.63
N ALA A 37 -36.71 -2.34 0.50
CA ALA A 37 -36.61 -3.63 -0.18
C ALA A 37 -37.59 -4.66 0.38
N SER A 38 -37.70 -4.78 1.71
CA SER A 38 -38.57 -5.75 2.37
C SER A 38 -40.06 -5.62 2.01
N ARG A 39 -40.46 -4.47 1.46
CA ARG A 39 -41.84 -4.19 1.06
C ARG A 39 -42.14 -4.51 -0.40
N ARG A 40 -41.13 -4.74 -1.23
CA ARG A 40 -41.28 -4.97 -2.68
C ARG A 40 -40.38 -6.12 -3.12
N PRO A 41 -40.92 -7.33 -3.41
CA PRO A 41 -40.12 -8.51 -3.78
C PRO A 41 -39.14 -8.28 -4.93
N ARG A 42 -39.55 -7.49 -5.95
CA ARG A 42 -38.66 -7.13 -7.07
C ARG A 42 -37.49 -6.24 -6.65
N MET A 43 -37.74 -5.24 -5.81
CA MET A 43 -36.68 -4.34 -5.35
C MET A 43 -35.70 -5.08 -4.44
N GLU A 44 -36.20 -6.00 -3.62
CA GLU A 44 -35.35 -6.88 -2.83
C GLU A 44 -34.42 -7.73 -3.68
N ALA A 45 -34.95 -8.42 -4.69
CA ALA A 45 -34.14 -9.24 -5.60
C ALA A 45 -33.04 -8.40 -6.28
N VAL A 46 -33.39 -7.19 -6.74
CA VAL A 46 -32.43 -6.28 -7.40
C VAL A 46 -31.38 -5.76 -6.41
N VAL A 47 -31.78 -5.26 -5.24
CA VAL A 47 -30.86 -4.65 -4.27
C VAL A 47 -29.93 -5.71 -3.65
N LEU A 48 -30.46 -6.87 -3.26
CA LEU A 48 -29.64 -7.97 -2.74
C LEU A 48 -28.75 -8.57 -3.84
N GLY A 49 -29.25 -8.67 -5.08
CA GLY A 49 -28.46 -9.10 -6.23
C GLY A 49 -27.28 -8.17 -6.48
N ALA A 50 -27.52 -6.86 -6.56
CA ALA A 50 -26.47 -5.85 -6.74
C ALA A 50 -25.45 -5.88 -5.60
N ALA A 51 -25.89 -5.93 -4.34
CA ALA A 51 -24.99 -6.02 -3.19
C ALA A 51 -24.16 -7.32 -3.19
N SER A 52 -24.73 -8.43 -3.68
CA SER A 52 -24.03 -9.71 -3.82
C SER A 52 -22.97 -9.66 -4.92
N VAL A 53 -23.28 -9.04 -6.06
CA VAL A 53 -22.30 -8.83 -7.15
C VAL A 53 -21.12 -8.02 -6.64
N ILE A 54 -21.37 -6.92 -5.92
CA ILE A 54 -20.31 -6.08 -5.37
C ILE A 54 -19.40 -6.88 -4.42
N GLN A 55 -19.97 -7.68 -3.51
CA GLN A 55 -19.18 -8.50 -2.59
C GLN A 55 -18.46 -9.69 -3.23
N THR A 56 -18.85 -10.07 -4.44
CA THR A 56 -18.15 -11.12 -5.19
C THR A 56 -16.83 -10.59 -5.77
N ILE A 57 -16.68 -9.26 -5.90
CA ILE A 57 -15.43 -8.63 -6.32
C ILE A 57 -14.40 -8.79 -5.17
N PRO A 58 -13.21 -9.34 -5.44
CA PRO A 58 -12.15 -9.44 -4.43
C PRO A 58 -11.86 -8.08 -3.79
N GLY A 59 -11.78 -8.01 -2.46
CA GLY A 59 -11.66 -6.73 -1.73
C GLY A 59 -10.51 -5.85 -2.18
N LEU A 60 -9.33 -6.44 -2.44
CA LEU A 60 -8.17 -5.72 -2.97
C LEU A 60 -8.42 -5.17 -4.39
N ALA A 61 -9.12 -5.94 -5.24
CA ALA A 61 -9.47 -5.51 -6.58
C ALA A 61 -10.50 -4.37 -6.55
N LEU A 62 -11.50 -4.45 -5.66
CA LEU A 62 -12.46 -3.37 -5.45
C LEU A 62 -11.76 -2.07 -5.04
N LEU A 63 -10.83 -2.15 -4.07
CA LEU A 63 -10.00 -1.02 -3.65
C LEU A 63 -9.20 -0.44 -4.82
N ALA A 64 -8.50 -1.28 -5.58
CA ALA A 64 -7.72 -0.86 -6.73
C ALA A 64 -8.57 -0.18 -7.83
N ILE A 65 -9.80 -0.66 -8.06
CA ILE A 65 -10.74 -0.07 -9.02
C ILE A 65 -11.26 1.29 -8.52
N MET A 66 -11.41 1.48 -7.21
CA MET A 66 -11.89 2.76 -6.66
C MET A 66 -10.93 3.91 -6.95
N VAL A 67 -9.62 3.67 -7.04
CA VAL A 67 -8.63 4.73 -7.31
C VAL A 67 -8.90 5.47 -8.65
N PRO A 68 -8.89 4.80 -9.82
CA PRO A 68 -9.16 5.48 -11.08
C PRO A 68 -10.60 6.00 -11.18
N VAL A 69 -11.57 5.32 -10.55
CA VAL A 69 -12.98 5.76 -10.55
C VAL A 69 -13.12 7.07 -9.78
N LEU A 70 -12.57 7.19 -8.57
CA LEU A 70 -12.64 8.41 -7.79
C LEU A 70 -11.77 9.52 -8.38
N ALA A 71 -10.61 9.20 -8.94
CA ALA A 71 -9.80 10.19 -9.65
C ALA A 71 -10.60 10.79 -10.82
N ALA A 72 -11.26 9.96 -11.62
CA ALA A 72 -12.10 10.43 -12.72
C ALA A 72 -13.27 11.30 -12.23
N ILE A 73 -13.99 10.87 -11.18
CA ILE A 73 -15.08 11.65 -10.58
C ILE A 73 -14.54 12.96 -9.99
N GLY A 74 -13.38 12.93 -9.34
CA GLY A 74 -12.71 14.07 -8.73
C GLY A 74 -12.40 15.18 -9.73
N VAL A 75 -12.00 14.83 -10.95
CA VAL A 75 -11.83 15.79 -12.05
C VAL A 75 -13.15 16.52 -12.37
N TYR A 76 -14.27 15.80 -12.39
CA TYR A 76 -15.59 16.42 -12.60
C TYR A 76 -16.04 17.26 -11.40
N THR A 77 -15.86 16.78 -10.17
CA THR A 77 -16.33 17.48 -8.96
C THR A 77 -15.46 18.67 -8.57
N ALA A 78 -14.17 18.67 -8.94
CA ALA A 78 -13.29 19.82 -8.80
C ALA A 78 -13.82 21.06 -9.54
N ARG A 79 -14.51 20.86 -10.68
CA ARG A 79 -15.18 21.94 -11.42
C ARG A 79 -16.29 22.63 -10.62
N PHE A 80 -16.81 21.97 -9.59
CA PHE A 80 -17.82 22.48 -8.67
C PHE A 80 -17.26 22.84 -7.29
N GLY A 81 -15.93 22.92 -7.14
CA GLY A 81 -15.27 23.28 -5.87
C GLY A 81 -15.24 22.14 -4.84
N LEU A 82 -15.49 20.89 -5.25
CA LEU A 82 -15.44 19.70 -4.39
C LEU A 82 -14.33 18.74 -4.87
N PRO A 83 -13.04 19.05 -4.64
CA PRO A 83 -11.95 18.17 -5.03
C PRO A 83 -12.01 16.86 -4.21
N LEU A 84 -12.05 15.73 -4.92
CA LEU A 84 -11.96 14.39 -4.32
C LEU A 84 -10.58 13.81 -4.64
N HIS A 85 -9.89 13.33 -3.60
CA HIS A 85 -8.64 12.61 -3.75
C HIS A 85 -8.89 11.22 -4.32
N GLY A 86 -8.11 10.85 -5.33
CA GLY A 86 -8.12 9.54 -5.98
C GLY A 86 -7.43 8.45 -5.16
N ILE A 87 -6.51 8.80 -4.26
CA ILE A 87 -5.87 7.87 -3.32
C ILE A 87 -6.19 8.21 -1.86
N GLY A 88 -5.83 7.30 -0.95
CA GLY A 88 -5.98 7.51 0.49
C GLY A 88 -7.35 7.11 1.02
N MET A 89 -7.87 7.91 1.95
CA MET A 89 -9.07 7.58 2.73
C MET A 89 -10.32 7.47 1.86
N ALA A 90 -10.47 8.28 0.81
CA ALA A 90 -11.69 8.33 0.01
C ALA A 90 -12.00 7.03 -0.76
N PRO A 91 -11.08 6.47 -1.59
CA PRO A 91 -11.34 5.21 -2.29
C PRO A 91 -11.52 4.04 -1.31
N ALA A 92 -10.75 4.03 -0.22
CA ALA A 92 -10.90 3.05 0.85
C ALA A 92 -12.30 3.12 1.47
N LEU A 93 -12.74 4.32 1.90
CA LEU A 93 -14.05 4.52 2.52
C LEU A 93 -15.17 3.99 1.62
N VAL A 94 -15.17 4.35 0.34
CA VAL A 94 -16.19 3.89 -0.60
C VAL A 94 -16.17 2.37 -0.74
N ALA A 95 -15.01 1.76 -0.98
CA ALA A 95 -14.89 0.31 -1.11
C ALA A 95 -15.35 -0.45 0.15
N LEU A 96 -14.92 0.01 1.33
CA LEU A 96 -15.30 -0.60 2.61
C LEU A 96 -16.79 -0.45 2.89
N SER A 97 -17.37 0.73 2.63
CA SER A 97 -18.82 0.96 2.77
C SER A 97 -19.61 0.04 1.84
N LEU A 98 -19.21 -0.08 0.58
CA LEU A 98 -19.82 -0.98 -0.40
C LEU A 98 -19.77 -2.44 0.08
N TYR A 99 -18.65 -2.87 0.64
CA TYR A 99 -18.50 -4.23 1.16
C TYR A 99 -19.29 -4.48 2.45
N SER A 100 -19.58 -3.44 3.22
CA SER A 100 -20.45 -3.56 4.41
C SER A 100 -21.94 -3.73 4.06
N LEU A 101 -22.35 -3.47 2.81
CA LEU A 101 -23.76 -3.36 2.43
C LEU A 101 -24.53 -4.68 2.57
N LEU A 102 -24.07 -5.78 1.98
CA LEU A 102 -24.85 -7.02 1.89
C LEU A 102 -25.25 -7.59 3.27
N PRO A 103 -24.35 -7.77 4.27
CA PRO A 103 -24.74 -8.32 5.56
C PRO A 103 -25.77 -7.44 6.25
N ILE A 104 -25.65 -6.11 6.18
CA ILE A 104 -26.62 -5.19 6.79
C ILE A 104 -27.95 -5.23 6.02
N LEU A 105 -27.92 -5.15 4.69
CA LEU A 105 -29.10 -5.22 3.82
C LEU A 105 -29.88 -6.52 4.02
N ARG A 106 -29.18 -7.66 3.90
CA ARG A 106 -29.78 -9.00 4.01
C ARG A 106 -30.39 -9.21 5.38
N ASN A 107 -29.72 -8.83 6.46
CA ASN A 107 -30.28 -8.94 7.80
C ASN A 107 -31.42 -7.94 8.07
N THR A 108 -31.39 -6.75 7.46
CA THR A 108 -32.51 -5.81 7.55
C THR A 108 -33.76 -6.38 6.90
N VAL A 109 -33.64 -6.95 5.70
CA VAL A 109 -34.74 -7.60 4.99
C VAL A 109 -35.24 -8.81 5.77
N SER A 110 -34.35 -9.72 6.17
CA SER A 110 -34.71 -10.93 6.92
C SER A 110 -35.34 -10.60 8.27
N GLY A 111 -34.82 -9.61 9.00
CA GLY A 111 -35.33 -9.21 10.30
C GLY A 111 -36.76 -8.65 10.22
N LEU A 112 -37.06 -7.85 9.21
CA LEU A 112 -38.43 -7.35 8.99
C LEU A 112 -39.39 -8.46 8.56
N ARG A 113 -38.92 -9.46 7.80
CA ARG A 113 -39.73 -10.62 7.39
C ARG A 113 -39.97 -11.64 8.50
N SER A 114 -39.08 -11.70 9.49
CA SER A 114 -39.27 -12.59 10.65
C SER A 114 -40.29 -12.08 11.66
N VAL A 115 -40.80 -10.86 11.50
CA VAL A 115 -41.85 -10.32 12.37
C VAL A 115 -43.16 -11.07 12.11
N ASP A 116 -43.77 -11.56 13.18
CA ASP A 116 -45.04 -12.29 13.13
C ASP A 116 -46.14 -11.47 12.41
N PRO A 117 -46.74 -11.99 11.32
CA PRO A 117 -47.83 -11.34 10.62
C PRO A 117 -49.01 -10.94 11.53
N ASP A 118 -49.29 -11.71 12.58
CA ASP A 118 -50.40 -11.45 13.49
C ASP A 118 -50.17 -10.16 14.28
N LEU A 119 -48.92 -9.88 14.66
CA LEU A 119 -48.55 -8.60 15.30
C LEU A 119 -48.68 -7.42 14.34
N VAL A 120 -48.44 -7.64 13.05
CA VAL A 120 -48.57 -6.61 12.01
C VAL A 120 -50.04 -6.28 11.73
N GLU A 121 -50.91 -7.29 11.71
CA GLU A 121 -52.36 -7.10 11.55
C GLU A 121 -53.00 -6.53 12.82
N ALA A 122 -52.59 -6.97 14.02
CA ALA A 122 -53.03 -6.37 15.28
C ALA A 122 -52.67 -4.87 15.35
N ALA A 123 -51.45 -4.50 14.94
CA ALA A 123 -51.03 -3.11 14.86
C ALA A 123 -51.87 -2.30 13.85
N ARG A 124 -52.30 -2.92 12.74
CA ARG A 124 -53.21 -2.29 11.77
C ARG A 124 -54.63 -2.13 12.36
N GLY A 125 -55.11 -3.13 13.10
CA GLY A 125 -56.43 -3.13 13.75
C GLY A 125 -56.61 -2.00 14.76
N VAL A 126 -55.54 -1.59 15.47
CA VAL A 126 -55.56 -0.43 16.38
C VAL A 126 -55.29 0.92 15.67
N GLY A 127 -55.30 0.95 14.34
CA GLY A 127 -55.19 2.17 13.54
C GLY A 127 -53.77 2.72 13.33
N MET A 128 -52.71 1.92 13.55
CA MET A 128 -51.34 2.42 13.33
C MET A 128 -51.07 2.70 11.85
N THR A 129 -50.54 3.89 11.55
CA THR A 129 -49.99 4.20 10.23
C THR A 129 -48.76 3.34 9.92
N ARG A 130 -48.40 3.22 8.63
CA ARG A 130 -47.20 2.47 8.21
C ARG A 130 -45.91 2.92 8.91
N ARG A 131 -45.77 4.24 9.19
CA ARG A 131 -44.61 4.78 9.90
C ARG A 131 -44.64 4.44 11.39
N GLN A 132 -45.81 4.49 12.02
CA GLN A 132 -45.97 4.10 13.43
C GLN A 132 -45.74 2.61 13.63
N ARG A 133 -46.34 1.76 12.78
CA ARG A 133 -46.15 0.31 12.80
C ARG A 133 -44.69 -0.07 12.58
N LEU A 134 -44.02 0.54 11.60
CA LEU A 134 -42.59 0.33 11.37
C LEU A 134 -41.75 0.69 12.61
N ARG A 135 -41.95 1.88 13.19
CA ARG A 135 -41.11 2.36 14.29
C ARG A 135 -41.41 1.72 15.65
N ARG A 136 -42.67 1.34 15.91
CA ARG A 136 -43.12 0.86 17.22
C ARG A 136 -43.25 -0.66 17.31
N VAL A 137 -43.40 -1.36 16.17
CA VAL A 137 -43.62 -2.81 16.14
C VAL A 137 -42.55 -3.51 15.32
N GLU A 138 -42.47 -3.24 14.02
CA GLU A 138 -41.59 -4.00 13.11
C GLU A 138 -40.10 -3.81 13.45
N LEU A 139 -39.59 -2.57 13.54
CA LEU A 139 -38.18 -2.30 13.81
C LEU A 139 -37.71 -2.82 15.18
N PRO A 140 -38.43 -2.59 16.30
CA PRO A 140 -38.02 -3.14 17.59
C PRO A 140 -37.92 -4.68 17.61
N LEU A 141 -38.82 -5.37 16.90
CA LEU A 141 -38.82 -6.83 16.81
C LEU A 141 -37.73 -7.36 15.85
N ALA A 142 -37.46 -6.63 14.76
CA ALA A 142 -36.41 -6.94 13.80
C ALA A 142 -35.00 -6.58 14.31
N LEU A 143 -34.89 -5.70 15.31
CA LEU A 143 -33.63 -5.09 15.74
C LEU A 143 -32.52 -6.09 16.08
N PRO A 144 -32.77 -7.22 16.78
CA PRO A 144 -31.70 -8.18 17.07
C PRO A 144 -31.05 -8.76 15.81
N ILE A 145 -31.84 -9.05 14.77
CA ILE A 145 -31.33 -9.56 13.49
C ILE A 145 -30.60 -8.45 12.73
N LEU A 146 -31.15 -7.24 12.74
CA LEU A 146 -30.52 -6.04 12.16
C LEU A 146 -29.12 -5.79 12.76
N VAL A 147 -29.01 -5.84 14.09
CA VAL A 147 -27.74 -5.67 14.82
C VAL A 147 -26.77 -6.81 14.50
N ALA A 148 -27.24 -8.06 14.36
CA ALA A 148 -26.40 -9.18 13.93
C ALA A 148 -25.80 -8.94 12.53
N GLY A 149 -26.56 -8.32 11.61
CA GLY A 149 -26.03 -7.89 10.31
C GLY A 149 -24.95 -6.81 10.41
N ILE A 150 -25.16 -5.82 11.27
CA ILE A 150 -24.18 -4.76 11.56
C ILE A 150 -22.90 -5.37 12.17
N ARG A 151 -23.05 -6.35 13.06
CA ARG A 151 -21.95 -7.08 13.69
C ARG A 151 -21.08 -7.78 12.63
N THR A 152 -21.68 -8.57 11.74
CA THR A 152 -20.95 -9.21 10.62
C THR A 152 -20.25 -8.17 9.74
N ALA A 153 -20.95 -7.08 9.41
CA ALA A 153 -20.39 -6.00 8.60
C ALA A 153 -19.19 -5.32 9.28
N ALA A 154 -19.24 -5.11 10.59
CA ALA A 154 -18.16 -4.50 11.35
C ALA A 154 -16.88 -5.35 11.28
N VAL A 155 -16.98 -6.67 11.51
CA VAL A 155 -15.84 -7.58 11.42
C VAL A 155 -15.22 -7.58 10.02
N TRP A 156 -16.05 -7.66 8.98
CA TRP A 156 -15.58 -7.62 7.59
C TRP A 156 -14.94 -6.29 7.23
N THR A 157 -15.52 -5.18 7.69
CA THR A 157 -15.00 -3.82 7.46
C THR A 157 -13.63 -3.65 8.10
N VAL A 158 -13.46 -4.05 9.36
CA VAL A 158 -12.16 -3.97 10.07
C VAL A 158 -11.11 -4.84 9.40
N GLY A 159 -11.47 -6.07 8.99
CA GLY A 159 -10.58 -6.97 8.27
C GLY A 159 -10.14 -6.39 6.93
N MET A 160 -11.09 -5.95 6.11
CA MET A 160 -10.78 -5.36 4.80
C MET A 160 -10.05 -4.02 4.88
N ALA A 161 -10.24 -3.24 5.95
CA ALA A 161 -9.50 -2.00 6.16
C ALA A 161 -7.99 -2.22 6.17
N THR A 162 -7.51 -3.40 6.58
CA THR A 162 -6.08 -3.75 6.50
C THR A 162 -5.56 -3.80 5.06
N LEU A 163 -6.42 -4.02 4.07
CA LEU A 163 -6.06 -4.07 2.66
C LEU A 163 -6.04 -2.70 1.98
N SER A 164 -6.31 -1.62 2.72
CA SER A 164 -6.43 -0.26 2.16
C SER A 164 -5.08 0.45 1.95
N THR A 165 -3.99 -0.07 2.51
CA THR A 165 -2.65 0.52 2.40
C THR A 165 -2.16 0.67 0.95
N PRO A 166 -2.33 -0.30 0.04
CA PRO A 166 -1.88 -0.17 -1.35
C PRO A 166 -2.55 0.95 -2.16
N VAL A 167 -3.72 1.41 -1.72
CA VAL A 167 -4.41 2.57 -2.30
C VAL A 167 -4.11 3.86 -1.55
N GLY A 168 -3.11 3.85 -0.64
CA GLY A 168 -2.60 5.02 0.08
C GLY A 168 -3.32 5.35 1.38
N ALA A 169 -4.28 4.54 1.82
CA ALA A 169 -4.98 4.78 3.07
C ALA A 169 -4.16 4.27 4.26
N THR A 170 -3.95 5.14 5.26
CA THR A 170 -3.28 4.75 6.50
C THR A 170 -4.18 3.82 7.31
N SER A 171 -3.65 2.67 7.71
CA SER A 171 -4.38 1.66 8.49
C SER A 171 -3.40 0.77 9.27
N LEU A 172 -3.92 -0.16 10.08
CA LEU A 172 -3.09 -1.22 10.67
C LEU A 172 -2.47 -2.14 9.60
N GLY A 173 -3.02 -2.11 8.38
CA GLY A 173 -2.45 -2.75 7.20
C GLY A 173 -1.03 -2.29 6.88
N ASN A 174 -0.65 -1.05 7.25
CA ASN A 174 0.70 -0.55 7.01
C ASN A 174 1.76 -1.44 7.65
N PHE A 175 1.53 -1.97 8.85
CA PHE A 175 2.41 -2.94 9.49
C PHE A 175 2.50 -4.27 8.74
N ILE A 176 1.37 -4.75 8.21
CA ILE A 176 1.28 -6.04 7.52
C ILE A 176 2.01 -5.95 6.18
N PHE A 177 1.69 -4.94 5.37
CA PHE A 177 2.32 -4.76 4.07
C PHE A 177 3.80 -4.41 4.20
N SER A 178 4.18 -3.45 5.04
CA SER A 178 5.59 -3.13 5.22
C SER A 178 6.34 -4.32 5.82
N GLY A 179 5.76 -5.00 6.82
CA GLY A 179 6.36 -6.14 7.47
C GLY A 179 6.59 -7.34 6.54
N LEU A 180 5.63 -7.64 5.66
CA LEU A 180 5.81 -8.67 4.63
C LEU A 180 6.96 -8.33 3.68
N GLN A 181 7.06 -7.06 3.28
CA GLN A 181 8.08 -6.61 2.35
C GLN A 181 9.47 -6.53 2.98
N THR A 182 9.56 -6.08 4.23
CA THR A 182 10.82 -5.98 4.99
C THR A 182 11.16 -7.23 5.79
N ARG A 183 10.42 -8.34 5.60
CA ARG A 183 10.53 -9.58 6.38
C ARG A 183 10.56 -9.38 7.90
N ASN A 184 9.77 -8.42 8.38
CA ASN A 184 9.70 -8.07 9.79
C ASN A 184 8.48 -8.73 10.44
N ASP A 185 8.66 -9.95 10.95
CA ASP A 185 7.61 -10.73 11.60
C ASP A 185 6.98 -9.98 12.78
N ASN A 186 7.77 -9.17 13.51
CA ASN A 186 7.24 -8.36 14.61
C ASN A 186 6.23 -7.33 14.11
N ALA A 187 6.50 -6.66 12.98
CA ALA A 187 5.55 -5.72 12.39
C ALA A 187 4.27 -6.46 11.96
N ILE A 188 4.41 -7.58 11.25
CA ILE A 188 3.26 -8.41 10.81
C ILE A 188 2.40 -8.81 12.01
N LEU A 189 3.02 -9.33 13.08
CA LEU A 189 2.33 -9.75 14.30
C LEU A 189 1.62 -8.60 15.00
N VAL A 190 2.29 -7.45 15.18
CA VAL A 190 1.67 -6.25 15.77
C VAL A 190 0.45 -5.81 14.96
N GLY A 191 0.56 -5.75 13.64
CA GLY A 191 -0.55 -5.39 12.76
C GLY A 191 -1.72 -6.37 12.84
N CYS A 192 -1.44 -7.68 12.75
CA CYS A 192 -2.46 -8.72 12.80
C CYS A 192 -3.16 -8.79 14.15
N VAL A 193 -2.40 -8.74 15.25
CA VAL A 193 -2.95 -8.80 16.62
C VAL A 193 -3.76 -7.54 16.91
N ALA A 194 -3.27 -6.35 16.54
CA ALA A 194 -4.01 -5.11 16.73
C ALA A 194 -5.32 -5.10 15.93
N ALA A 195 -5.30 -5.55 14.67
CA ALA A 195 -6.50 -5.62 13.84
C ALA A 195 -7.51 -6.64 14.38
N ALA A 196 -7.05 -7.82 14.80
CA ALA A 196 -7.90 -8.84 15.41
C ALA A 196 -8.49 -8.37 16.75
N ALA A 197 -7.69 -7.73 17.60
CA ALA A 197 -8.15 -7.17 18.86
C ALA A 197 -9.21 -6.08 18.65
N LEU A 198 -9.02 -5.20 17.67
CA LEU A 198 -10.01 -4.18 17.31
C LEU A 198 -11.30 -4.81 16.75
N ALA A 199 -11.18 -5.82 15.87
CA ALA A 199 -12.34 -6.53 15.33
C ALA A 199 -13.14 -7.21 16.44
N LEU A 200 -12.47 -7.92 17.35
CA LEU A 200 -13.09 -8.56 18.51
C LEU A 200 -13.72 -7.54 19.46
N LEU A 201 -13.05 -6.42 19.73
CA LEU A 201 -13.60 -5.37 20.58
C LEU A 201 -14.93 -4.84 19.99
N LEU A 202 -14.95 -4.47 18.72
CA LEU A 202 -16.16 -3.96 18.06
C LEU A 202 -17.25 -5.04 17.96
N ASP A 203 -16.88 -6.28 17.63
CA ASP A 203 -17.79 -7.41 17.57
C ASP A 203 -18.49 -7.66 18.91
N GLN A 204 -17.72 -7.69 20.01
CA GLN A 204 -18.24 -7.92 21.36
C GLN A 204 -19.12 -6.77 21.84
N LEU A 205 -18.76 -5.52 21.55
CA LEU A 205 -19.58 -4.36 21.89
C LEU A 205 -20.93 -4.37 21.14
N ILE A 206 -20.92 -4.72 19.85
CA ILE A 206 -22.16 -4.83 19.06
C ILE A 206 -22.97 -6.06 19.51
N GLN A 207 -22.32 -7.19 19.83
CA GLN A 207 -22.98 -8.37 20.39
C GLN A 207 -23.66 -8.09 21.72
N LEU A 208 -23.08 -7.23 22.58
CA LEU A 208 -23.72 -6.80 23.83
C LEU A 208 -25.03 -6.04 23.55
N VAL A 209 -25.04 -5.19 22.51
CA VAL A 209 -26.26 -4.52 22.05
C VAL A 209 -27.27 -5.52 21.50
N GLU A 210 -26.83 -6.49 20.69
CA GLU A 210 -27.66 -7.56 20.14
C GLU A 210 -28.33 -8.40 21.25
N ALA A 211 -27.54 -8.90 22.19
CA ALA A 211 -28.03 -9.69 23.32
C ALA A 211 -28.92 -8.88 24.26
N GLY A 212 -28.61 -7.58 24.45
CA GLY A 212 -29.41 -6.65 25.22
C GLY A 212 -30.78 -6.40 24.60
N THR A 213 -30.85 -6.21 23.28
CA THR A 213 -32.12 -6.03 22.56
C THR A 213 -32.96 -7.31 22.56
N ARG A 214 -32.34 -8.48 22.33
CA ARG A 214 -33.03 -9.78 22.39
C ARG A 214 -33.60 -10.08 23.79
N ARG A 215 -32.83 -9.83 24.85
CA ARG A 215 -33.23 -10.11 26.24
C ARG A 215 -33.91 -8.93 26.95
N ARG A 216 -34.22 -7.84 26.22
CA ARG A 216 -34.78 -6.58 26.75
C ARG A 216 -34.04 -6.02 27.98
N SER A 217 -32.72 -6.19 28.04
CA SER A 217 -31.88 -5.75 29.15
C SER A 217 -31.23 -4.40 28.84
N ARG A 218 -31.73 -3.32 29.47
CA ARG A 218 -31.19 -1.96 29.30
C ARG A 218 -29.72 -1.86 29.66
N ALA A 219 -29.27 -2.56 30.72
CA ALA A 219 -27.89 -2.52 31.17
C ALA A 219 -26.91 -3.04 30.10
N ARG A 220 -27.26 -4.15 29.42
CA ARG A 220 -26.44 -4.70 28.32
C ARG A 220 -26.42 -3.78 27.10
N VAL A 221 -27.57 -3.20 26.75
CA VAL A 221 -27.66 -2.24 25.65
C VAL A 221 -26.78 -1.03 25.92
N LEU A 222 -26.87 -0.44 27.12
CA LEU A 222 -26.03 0.70 27.50
C LEU A 222 -24.56 0.32 27.58
N GLY A 223 -24.24 -0.87 28.11
CA GLY A 223 -22.88 -1.40 28.20
C GLY A 223 -22.20 -1.60 26.84
N GLY A 224 -22.96 -1.82 25.76
CA GLY A 224 -22.43 -1.84 24.39
C GLY A 224 -22.45 -0.46 23.71
N LEU A 225 -23.55 0.29 23.84
CA LEU A 225 -23.73 1.57 23.12
C LEU A 225 -22.83 2.70 23.65
N VAL A 226 -22.61 2.80 24.96
CA VAL A 226 -21.81 3.89 25.54
C VAL A 226 -20.35 3.82 25.08
N PRO A 227 -19.65 2.66 25.15
CA PRO A 227 -18.30 2.55 24.60
C PRO A 227 -18.24 2.76 23.08
N LEU A 228 -19.22 2.25 22.33
CA LEU A 228 -19.30 2.51 20.87
C LEU A 228 -19.41 4.01 20.59
N LEU A 229 -20.30 4.72 21.29
CA LEU A 229 -20.43 6.17 21.16
C LEU A 229 -19.14 6.89 21.50
N ALA A 230 -18.44 6.48 22.57
CA ALA A 230 -17.14 7.04 22.92
C ALA A 230 -16.10 6.85 21.81
N LEU A 231 -16.05 5.67 21.16
CA LEU A 231 -15.17 5.42 20.01
C LEU A 231 -15.52 6.30 18.81
N TYR A 232 -16.81 6.47 18.51
CA TYR A 232 -17.28 7.38 17.46
C TYR A 232 -16.91 8.83 17.73
N LEU A 233 -17.11 9.30 18.97
CA LEU A 233 -16.75 10.66 19.38
C LEU A 233 -15.23 10.88 19.34
N TYR A 234 -14.44 9.89 19.76
CA TYR A 234 -12.99 9.93 19.66
C TYR A 234 -12.53 9.99 18.19
N ALA A 235 -13.08 9.14 17.32
CA ALA A 235 -12.74 9.11 15.90
C ALA A 235 -13.09 10.45 15.21
N ALA A 236 -14.29 10.99 15.48
CA ALA A 236 -14.72 12.28 14.93
C ALA A 236 -13.89 13.45 15.49
N GLY A 237 -13.62 13.45 16.80
CA GLY A 237 -12.84 14.50 17.47
C GLY A 237 -11.39 14.54 17.00
N SER A 238 -10.74 13.39 16.86
CA SER A 238 -9.37 13.29 16.34
C SER A 238 -9.28 13.68 14.86
N ALA A 239 -10.27 13.34 14.03
CA ALA A 239 -10.32 13.78 12.64
C ALA A 239 -10.52 15.31 12.53
N LEU A 240 -11.39 15.88 13.35
CA LEU A 240 -11.62 17.33 13.39
C LEU A 240 -10.40 18.08 13.92
N ALA A 241 -9.70 17.53 14.91
CA ALA A 241 -8.45 18.11 15.41
C ALA A 241 -7.37 18.16 14.32
N ALA A 242 -7.20 17.07 13.56
CA ALA A 242 -6.27 17.03 12.44
C ALA A 242 -6.62 18.04 11.32
N ALA A 243 -7.91 18.31 11.12
CA ALA A 243 -8.38 19.29 10.13
C ALA A 243 -8.22 20.76 10.57
N ARG A 244 -8.01 21.01 11.87
CA ARG A 244 -7.84 22.34 12.45
C ARG A 244 -6.38 22.73 12.68
N ASP A 245 -5.45 21.86 12.34
CA ASP A 245 -4.03 22.12 12.53
C ASP A 245 -3.58 23.18 11.50
N ASP A 246 -3.26 24.39 11.97
CA ASP A 246 -2.76 25.51 11.14
C ASP A 246 -1.29 25.28 10.70
N ALA A 247 -0.68 24.16 11.07
CA ALA A 247 0.65 23.80 10.63
C ALA A 247 0.73 23.72 9.09
N PRO A 248 1.84 24.18 8.47
CA PRO A 248 2.05 24.03 7.04
C PRO A 248 1.92 22.57 6.63
N ALA A 249 1.18 22.32 5.53
CA ALA A 249 0.97 20.97 5.04
C ALA A 249 2.33 20.26 4.83
N PRO A 250 2.48 19.02 5.34
CA PRO A 250 3.74 18.30 5.23
C PRO A 250 4.00 17.92 3.77
N VAL A 251 5.28 17.84 3.40
CA VAL A 251 5.71 17.28 2.11
C VAL A 251 5.40 15.78 2.11
N VAL A 252 4.58 15.34 1.17
CA VAL A 252 4.08 13.97 1.10
C VAL A 252 5.00 13.13 0.22
N ILE A 253 5.65 12.12 0.81
CA ILE A 253 6.59 11.25 0.12
C ILE A 253 5.94 9.88 -0.10
N GLY A 254 5.76 9.47 -1.35
CA GLY A 254 5.28 8.14 -1.69
C GLY A 254 6.38 7.09 -1.64
N ALA A 255 6.04 5.86 -1.27
CA ALA A 255 6.93 4.71 -1.37
C ALA A 255 6.17 3.50 -1.91
N LYS A 256 6.77 2.78 -2.87
CA LYS A 256 6.19 1.50 -3.35
C LYS A 256 6.38 0.37 -2.33
N ALA A 257 5.67 -0.73 -2.54
CA ALA A 257 5.63 -1.86 -1.62
C ALA A 257 6.85 -2.78 -1.74
N PHE A 258 8.06 -2.27 -1.45
CA PHE A 258 9.26 -3.09 -1.27
C PHE A 258 10.34 -2.32 -0.49
N THR A 259 11.26 -3.06 0.14
CA THR A 259 12.22 -2.55 1.13
C THR A 259 13.01 -1.33 0.68
N GLU A 260 13.58 -1.38 -0.52
CA GLU A 260 14.36 -0.27 -1.08
C GLU A 260 13.58 1.04 -1.08
N GLN A 261 12.29 1.00 -1.42
CA GLN A 261 11.46 2.21 -1.49
C GLN A 261 11.17 2.80 -0.11
N TYR A 262 11.04 1.98 0.92
CA TYR A 262 10.90 2.48 2.29
C TYR A 262 12.19 3.17 2.74
N VAL A 263 13.35 2.54 2.49
CA VAL A 263 14.66 3.14 2.83
C VAL A 263 14.85 4.47 2.09
N LEU A 264 14.56 4.51 0.78
CA LEU A 264 14.69 5.71 -0.02
C LEU A 264 13.72 6.81 0.42
N ALA A 265 12.48 6.49 0.77
CA ALA A 265 11.52 7.46 1.29
C ALA A 265 12.00 8.09 2.60
N ASP A 266 12.57 7.29 3.52
CA ASP A 266 13.16 7.78 4.76
C ASP A 266 14.45 8.61 4.50
N ILE A 267 15.27 8.26 3.51
CA ILE A 267 16.43 9.08 3.09
C ILE A 267 15.97 10.44 2.57
N VAL A 268 14.95 10.46 1.70
CA VAL A 268 14.35 11.70 1.18
C VAL A 268 13.79 12.52 2.33
N ALA A 269 13.03 11.91 3.25
CA ALA A 269 12.46 12.59 4.41
C ALA A 269 13.55 13.21 5.31
N GLY A 270 14.61 12.45 5.60
CA GLY A 270 15.74 12.92 6.40
C GLY A 270 16.48 14.07 5.72
N ARG A 271 16.71 14.00 4.41
CA ARG A 271 17.35 15.08 3.65
C ARG A 271 16.52 16.36 3.66
N ILE A 272 15.19 16.25 3.57
CA ILE A 272 14.28 17.40 3.67
C ILE A 272 14.36 18.03 5.06
N ALA A 273 14.38 17.20 6.11
CA ALA A 273 14.51 17.65 7.49
C ALA A 273 15.83 18.38 7.75
N GLU A 274 16.93 17.94 7.13
CA GLU A 274 18.25 18.59 7.23
C GLU A 274 18.35 19.92 6.47
N THR A 275 17.74 20.01 5.28
CA THR A 275 18.00 21.12 4.34
C THR A 275 16.94 22.21 4.34
N SER A 276 15.67 21.85 4.57
CA SER A 276 14.54 22.77 4.48
C SER A 276 13.69 22.80 5.76
N HIS A 277 13.93 21.89 6.70
CA HIS A 277 13.18 21.71 7.93
C HIS A 277 11.66 21.55 7.73
N ALA A 278 11.22 21.20 6.51
CA ALA A 278 9.82 20.97 6.24
C ALA A 278 9.36 19.66 6.90
N ALA A 279 8.17 19.68 7.49
CA ALA A 279 7.52 18.46 7.96
C ALA A 279 7.28 17.52 6.77
N THR A 280 7.44 16.22 6.99
CA THR A 280 7.25 15.20 5.95
C THR A 280 6.24 14.15 6.40
N ARG A 281 5.53 13.56 5.44
CA ARG A 281 4.61 12.45 5.67
C ARG A 281 4.85 11.38 4.62
N ILE A 282 5.17 10.17 5.04
CA ILE A 282 5.38 9.04 4.12
C ILE A 282 4.06 8.30 3.90
N VAL A 283 3.68 8.12 2.64
CA VAL A 283 2.58 7.24 2.21
C VAL A 283 3.21 5.98 1.62
N SER A 284 3.25 4.93 2.43
CA SER A 284 3.98 3.71 2.12
C SER A 284 3.14 2.64 1.43
N SER A 285 3.84 1.75 0.73
CA SER A 285 3.31 0.54 0.10
C SER A 285 2.32 0.79 -1.03
N LEU A 286 2.46 1.92 -1.73
CA LEU A 286 1.64 2.24 -2.90
C LEU A 286 1.92 1.26 -4.05
N GLY A 287 0.88 0.95 -4.82
CA GLY A 287 1.05 0.31 -6.14
C GLY A 287 1.81 1.21 -7.11
N SER A 288 2.53 0.63 -8.08
CA SER A 288 3.38 1.41 -9.01
C SER A 288 2.61 2.47 -9.80
N THR A 289 1.47 2.11 -10.40
CA THR A 289 0.62 3.06 -11.14
C THR A 289 -0.06 4.04 -10.21
N VAL A 290 -0.52 3.57 -9.04
CA VAL A 290 -1.14 4.41 -8.00
C VAL A 290 -0.18 5.51 -7.52
N ALA A 291 1.10 5.19 -7.30
CA ALA A 291 2.10 6.18 -6.93
C ALA A 291 2.33 7.23 -8.02
N PHE A 292 2.43 6.81 -9.28
CA PHE A 292 2.59 7.74 -10.40
C PHE A 292 1.36 8.65 -10.57
N ASP A 293 0.16 8.07 -10.56
CA ASP A 293 -1.09 8.81 -10.72
C ASP A 293 -1.29 9.80 -9.56
N ALA A 294 -0.94 9.41 -8.32
CA ALA A 294 -0.96 10.29 -7.17
C ALA A 294 0.05 11.44 -7.28
N LEU A 295 1.24 11.19 -7.84
CA LEU A 295 2.23 12.25 -8.08
C LEU A 295 1.72 13.24 -9.13
N ALA A 296 1.17 12.73 -10.24
CA ALA A 296 0.61 13.54 -11.32
C ALA A 296 -0.59 14.39 -10.85
N ALA A 297 -1.42 13.84 -9.96
CA ALA A 297 -2.54 14.55 -9.36
C ALA A 297 -2.14 15.52 -8.22
N GLY A 298 -0.87 15.52 -7.79
CA GLY A 298 -0.39 16.34 -6.67
C GLY A 298 -0.85 15.86 -5.29
N GLU A 299 -1.30 14.60 -5.17
CA GLU A 299 -1.70 13.96 -3.92
C GLU A 299 -0.49 13.45 -3.11
N ILE A 300 0.59 13.13 -3.81
CA ILE A 300 1.94 13.01 -3.26
C ILE A 300 2.87 14.01 -3.95
N ASP A 301 3.91 14.46 -3.24
CA ASP A 301 4.84 15.48 -3.73
C ASP A 301 6.09 14.86 -4.36
N LEU A 302 6.60 13.78 -3.75
CA LEU A 302 7.87 13.16 -4.10
C LEU A 302 7.75 11.65 -4.06
N TYR A 303 8.37 10.93 -4.99
CA TYR A 303 8.66 9.51 -4.82
C TYR A 303 9.79 9.07 -5.75
N VAL A 304 10.33 7.87 -5.52
CA VAL A 304 11.36 7.29 -6.40
C VAL A 304 10.70 6.30 -7.37
N ASP A 305 10.90 6.50 -8.66
CA ASP A 305 10.57 5.50 -9.70
C ASP A 305 11.80 5.07 -10.48
N TYR A 306 11.63 4.08 -11.33
CA TYR A 306 12.69 3.49 -12.13
C TYR A 306 12.47 3.78 -13.59
N SER A 307 13.55 4.13 -14.29
CA SER A 307 13.48 4.50 -15.71
C SER A 307 12.79 3.45 -16.57
N GLY A 308 13.04 2.16 -16.33
CA GLY A 308 12.40 1.06 -17.08
C GLY A 308 10.89 1.00 -16.87
N THR A 309 10.43 1.19 -15.62
CA THR A 309 8.99 1.25 -15.29
C THR A 309 8.32 2.43 -15.98
N LEU A 310 8.92 3.62 -15.91
CA LEU A 310 8.39 4.81 -16.58
C LEU A 310 8.34 4.60 -18.10
N TRP A 311 9.39 4.04 -18.70
CA TRP A 311 9.48 3.80 -20.14
C TRP A 311 8.38 2.86 -20.66
N VAL A 312 8.19 1.73 -19.99
CA VAL A 312 7.24 0.69 -20.44
C VAL A 312 5.81 1.04 -20.03
N THR A 313 5.60 1.45 -18.79
CA THR A 313 4.25 1.59 -18.22
C THR A 313 3.63 2.95 -18.48
N ILE A 314 4.41 4.03 -18.41
CA ILE A 314 3.90 5.40 -18.54
C ILE A 314 4.03 5.88 -19.98
N LEU A 315 5.23 5.79 -20.57
CA LEU A 315 5.47 6.20 -21.95
C LEU A 315 4.90 5.21 -22.98
N LYS A 316 4.53 3.98 -22.55
CA LYS A 316 4.04 2.88 -23.40
C LYS A 316 5.00 2.52 -24.55
N ARG A 317 6.31 2.63 -24.31
CA ARG A 317 7.36 2.38 -25.32
C ARG A 317 8.00 1.01 -25.12
N ARG A 318 8.37 0.38 -26.22
CA ARG A 318 9.12 -0.89 -26.27
C ARG A 318 10.58 -0.62 -26.65
N ALA A 319 11.49 -1.52 -26.30
CA ALA A 319 12.91 -1.51 -26.69
C ALA A 319 13.64 -0.17 -26.39
N PRO A 320 14.09 0.06 -25.16
CA PRO A 320 14.73 1.32 -24.80
C PRO A 320 16.03 1.55 -25.60
N PRO A 321 16.32 2.79 -26.02
CA PRO A 321 17.63 3.17 -26.56
C PRO A 321 18.69 3.16 -25.45
N ALA A 322 19.91 3.64 -25.75
CA ALA A 322 20.96 3.79 -24.74
C ALA A 322 20.49 4.56 -23.50
N ARG A 323 21.01 4.18 -22.31
CA ARG A 323 20.62 4.68 -20.99
C ARG A 323 20.46 6.20 -20.89
N SER A 324 21.43 6.96 -21.40
CA SER A 324 21.40 8.44 -21.35
C SER A 324 20.28 9.06 -22.19
N LYS A 325 19.83 8.37 -23.26
CA LYS A 325 18.71 8.78 -24.10
C LYS A 325 17.38 8.48 -23.41
N VAL A 326 17.26 7.34 -22.75
CA VAL A 326 16.07 6.95 -21.96
C VAL A 326 15.74 8.00 -20.90
N ILE A 327 16.71 8.37 -20.05
CA ILE A 327 16.47 9.34 -18.96
C ILE A 327 16.06 10.72 -19.51
N ARG A 328 16.69 11.17 -20.60
CA ARG A 328 16.38 12.46 -21.22
C ARG A 328 14.95 12.49 -21.76
N GLU A 329 14.56 11.46 -22.50
CA GLU A 329 13.21 11.36 -23.05
C GLU A 329 12.15 11.20 -21.96
N ILE A 330 12.44 10.48 -20.88
CA ILE A 330 11.57 10.41 -19.70
C ILE A 330 11.38 11.81 -19.10
N ARG A 331 12.47 12.54 -18.84
CA ARG A 331 12.42 13.90 -18.28
C ARG A 331 11.53 14.80 -19.13
N GLU A 332 11.77 14.84 -20.43
CA GLU A 332 11.01 15.67 -21.37
C GLU A 332 9.53 15.27 -21.43
N TYR A 333 9.24 13.97 -21.45
CA TYR A 333 7.86 13.47 -21.51
C TYR A 333 7.08 13.78 -20.23
N LEU A 334 7.69 13.56 -19.06
CA LEU A 334 7.05 13.79 -17.76
C LEU A 334 6.76 15.28 -17.53
N GLU A 335 7.71 16.14 -17.87
CA GLU A 335 7.54 17.59 -17.73
C GLU A 335 6.44 18.12 -18.65
N ARG A 336 6.43 17.72 -19.93
CA ARG A 336 5.44 18.19 -20.91
C ARG A 336 4.02 17.69 -20.65
N ASN A 337 3.85 16.43 -20.25
CA ASN A 337 2.52 15.81 -20.16
C ASN A 337 1.91 15.86 -18.76
N TYR A 338 2.72 16.00 -17.72
CA TYR A 338 2.26 15.92 -16.32
C TYR A 338 2.80 17.03 -15.41
N GLY A 339 3.70 17.90 -15.90
CA GLY A 339 4.38 18.87 -15.04
C GLY A 339 5.27 18.23 -13.98
N ILE A 340 5.65 16.96 -14.16
CA ILE A 340 6.49 16.21 -13.23
C ILE A 340 7.96 16.47 -13.56
N GLN A 341 8.75 16.83 -12.55
CA GLN A 341 10.19 17.06 -12.69
C GLN A 341 10.99 15.86 -12.17
N VAL A 342 11.98 15.41 -12.96
CA VAL A 342 13.02 14.49 -12.46
C VAL A 342 14.05 15.30 -11.68
N VAL A 343 14.04 15.21 -10.35
CA VAL A 343 14.92 15.98 -9.45
C VAL A 343 16.37 15.56 -9.65
N CYS A 344 16.65 14.26 -9.54
CA CYS A 344 17.96 13.67 -9.76
C CYS A 344 17.87 12.15 -10.00
N ALA A 345 18.94 11.57 -10.54
CA ALA A 345 19.20 10.13 -10.47
C ALA A 345 20.02 9.85 -9.21
N LEU A 346 19.64 8.84 -8.44
CA LEU A 346 20.24 8.58 -7.12
C LEU A 346 21.64 7.95 -7.18
N GLY A 347 21.99 7.30 -8.31
CA GLY A 347 23.33 6.75 -8.55
C GLY A 347 23.39 5.24 -8.75
N PHE A 348 22.26 4.53 -8.70
CA PHE A 348 22.21 3.09 -8.90
C PHE A 348 21.06 2.67 -9.83
N GLU A 349 21.17 1.43 -10.32
CA GLU A 349 20.12 0.74 -11.06
C GLU A 349 19.55 -0.41 -10.23
N ASN A 350 18.22 -0.57 -10.25
CA ASN A 350 17.53 -1.74 -9.73
C ASN A 350 16.82 -2.48 -10.87
N ARG A 351 17.59 -3.29 -11.60
CA ARG A 351 17.11 -4.05 -12.74
C ARG A 351 16.82 -5.49 -12.35
N TYR A 352 15.93 -6.14 -13.09
CA TYR A 352 15.90 -7.59 -13.12
C TYR A 352 17.25 -8.12 -13.61
N ALA A 353 17.72 -9.18 -12.99
CA ALA A 353 18.92 -9.91 -13.34
C ALA A 353 18.67 -11.41 -13.18
N LEU A 354 19.47 -12.23 -13.85
CA LEU A 354 19.52 -13.66 -13.55
C LEU A 354 20.61 -13.91 -12.51
N ALA A 355 20.30 -14.71 -11.51
CA ALA A 355 21.18 -15.05 -10.42
C ALA A 355 21.39 -16.56 -10.32
N MET A 356 22.62 -16.96 -9.99
CA MET A 356 23.01 -18.35 -9.74
C MET A 356 23.76 -18.43 -8.41
N ARG A 357 23.81 -19.62 -7.80
CA ARG A 357 24.70 -19.88 -6.66
C ARG A 357 26.15 -19.52 -7.04
N GLY A 358 26.81 -18.67 -6.25
CA GLY A 358 28.14 -18.15 -6.56
C GLY A 358 29.19 -19.25 -6.73
N LYS A 359 29.12 -20.31 -5.90
CA LYS A 359 29.98 -21.50 -6.05
C LYS A 359 29.84 -22.16 -7.42
N GLU A 360 28.61 -22.22 -7.95
CA GLU A 360 28.32 -22.87 -9.23
C GLU A 360 28.72 -21.98 -10.41
N ALA A 361 28.43 -20.68 -10.33
CA ALA A 361 28.85 -19.70 -11.33
C ALA A 361 30.39 -19.69 -11.48
N ARG A 362 31.13 -19.70 -10.36
CA ARG A 362 32.60 -19.81 -10.36
C ARG A 362 33.09 -21.14 -10.93
N ARG A 363 32.43 -22.26 -10.60
CA ARG A 363 32.76 -23.61 -11.12
C ARG A 363 32.59 -23.71 -12.63
N LEU A 364 31.55 -23.08 -13.16
CA LEU A 364 31.21 -23.08 -14.58
C LEU A 364 31.81 -21.89 -15.35
N SER A 365 32.56 -21.02 -14.67
CA SER A 365 33.14 -19.78 -15.21
C SER A 365 32.13 -18.86 -15.90
N LEU A 366 30.93 -18.73 -15.30
CA LEU A 366 29.84 -17.91 -15.82
C LEU A 366 29.92 -16.50 -15.25
N HIS A 367 29.97 -15.49 -16.13
CA HIS A 367 29.92 -14.08 -15.77
C HIS A 367 28.79 -13.35 -16.49
N ASP A 368 28.56 -13.67 -17.76
CA ASP A 368 27.60 -13.00 -18.62
C ASP A 368 26.36 -13.88 -18.91
N LEU A 369 25.26 -13.26 -19.30
CA LEU A 369 24.07 -13.96 -19.80
C LEU A 369 24.37 -14.75 -21.07
N SER A 370 25.29 -14.29 -21.91
CA SER A 370 25.77 -15.04 -23.08
C SER A 370 26.42 -16.38 -22.71
N ASP A 371 27.03 -16.50 -21.53
CA ASP A 371 27.66 -17.76 -21.09
C ASP A 371 26.62 -18.85 -20.79
N LEU A 372 25.36 -18.46 -20.53
CA LEU A 372 24.27 -19.41 -20.29
C LEU A 372 23.78 -20.11 -21.55
N ILE A 373 24.02 -19.56 -22.75
CA ILE A 373 23.47 -20.08 -24.01
C ILE A 373 23.73 -21.60 -24.19
N PRO A 374 24.96 -22.12 -24.06
CA PRO A 374 25.22 -23.55 -24.21
C PRO A 374 24.69 -24.41 -23.05
N LEU A 375 24.43 -23.82 -21.88
CA LEU A 375 24.06 -24.55 -20.67
C LEU A 375 22.56 -24.52 -20.37
N ALA A 376 21.84 -23.51 -20.83
CA ALA A 376 20.43 -23.30 -20.54
C ALA A 376 19.58 -24.57 -20.73
N PRO A 377 19.75 -25.38 -21.80
CA PRO A 377 18.97 -26.61 -21.99
C PRO A 377 19.14 -27.67 -20.90
N LYS A 378 20.17 -27.55 -20.05
CA LYS A 378 20.45 -28.43 -18.91
C LYS A 378 20.02 -27.84 -17.56
N LEU A 379 19.79 -26.52 -17.49
CA LEU A 379 19.50 -25.79 -16.27
C LEU A 379 18.00 -25.54 -16.12
N SER A 380 17.51 -25.49 -14.87
CA SER A 380 16.17 -25.01 -14.55
C SER A 380 16.19 -23.53 -14.12
N ILE A 381 15.12 -22.81 -14.45
CA ILE A 381 14.92 -21.43 -14.01
C ILE A 381 13.66 -21.28 -13.16
N GLY A 382 13.79 -20.57 -12.04
CA GLY A 382 12.68 -20.09 -11.22
C GLY A 382 12.46 -18.59 -11.38
N ALA A 383 11.22 -18.15 -11.55
CA ALA A 383 10.88 -16.72 -11.50
C ALA A 383 9.52 -16.52 -10.87
N ASP A 384 9.23 -15.30 -10.46
CA ASP A 384 7.89 -14.90 -10.10
C ASP A 384 6.98 -14.86 -11.35
N TYR A 385 5.68 -15.02 -11.13
CA TYR A 385 4.70 -15.04 -12.22
C TYR A 385 4.68 -13.72 -13.00
N GLU A 386 4.91 -12.58 -12.34
CA GLU A 386 4.88 -11.27 -12.97
C GLU A 386 6.01 -11.13 -13.99
N PHE A 387 7.22 -11.55 -13.64
CA PHE A 387 8.37 -11.49 -14.55
C PHE A 387 8.18 -12.35 -15.81
N PHE A 388 7.61 -13.55 -15.70
CA PHE A 388 7.35 -14.37 -16.90
C PHE A 388 6.27 -13.78 -17.82
N GLN A 389 5.36 -12.95 -17.30
CA GLN A 389 4.33 -12.26 -18.08
C GLN A 389 4.80 -10.91 -18.63
N ARG A 390 5.90 -10.37 -18.10
CA ARG A 390 6.47 -9.10 -18.52
C ARG A 390 7.11 -9.22 -19.92
N PRO A 391 6.95 -8.22 -20.82
CA PRO A 391 7.62 -8.19 -22.12
C PRO A 391 9.14 -8.37 -22.07
N GLU A 392 9.76 -8.05 -20.93
CA GLU A 392 11.17 -8.20 -20.63
C GLU A 392 11.65 -9.66 -20.77
N TRP A 393 10.88 -10.64 -20.27
CA TRP A 393 11.25 -12.06 -20.35
C TRP A 393 11.32 -12.62 -21.78
N PRO A 394 10.27 -12.52 -22.62
CA PRO A 394 10.35 -12.99 -24.00
C PRO A 394 11.38 -12.19 -24.81
N ALA A 395 11.62 -10.92 -24.50
CA ALA A 395 12.70 -10.14 -25.13
C ALA A 395 14.09 -10.69 -24.79
N LEU A 396 14.33 -11.03 -23.52
CA LEU A 396 15.58 -11.63 -23.05
C LEU A 396 15.80 -13.01 -23.67
N VAL A 397 14.80 -13.89 -23.61
CA VAL A 397 14.84 -15.23 -24.24
C VAL A 397 15.15 -15.13 -25.73
N LYS A 398 14.49 -14.20 -26.44
CA LYS A 398 14.70 -14.01 -27.88
C LYS A 398 16.09 -13.46 -28.21
N ARG A 399 16.61 -12.51 -27.42
CA ARG A 399 17.90 -11.84 -27.70
C ARG A 399 19.12 -12.74 -27.44
N TYR A 400 19.01 -13.62 -26.47
CA TYR A 400 20.06 -14.57 -26.11
C TYR A 400 19.86 -15.98 -26.69
N GLY A 401 18.65 -16.33 -27.14
CA GLY A 401 18.32 -17.69 -27.58
C GLY A 401 18.28 -18.69 -26.41
N LEU A 402 17.87 -18.25 -25.22
CA LEU A 402 17.89 -19.07 -24.01
C LEU A 402 16.71 -20.04 -23.97
N HIS A 403 17.01 -21.34 -23.93
CA HIS A 403 16.01 -22.39 -23.78
C HIS A 403 16.33 -23.23 -22.55
N PHE A 404 15.60 -23.00 -21.45
CA PHE A 404 15.81 -23.73 -20.20
C PHE A 404 15.19 -25.13 -20.21
N ARG A 405 15.80 -26.09 -19.51
CA ARG A 405 15.26 -27.45 -19.31
C ARG A 405 13.84 -27.42 -18.75
N SER A 406 13.63 -26.54 -17.77
CA SER A 406 12.34 -26.32 -17.13
C SER A 406 12.23 -24.91 -16.58
N GLN A 407 11.02 -24.38 -16.57
CA GLN A 407 10.66 -23.08 -16.01
C GLN A 407 9.65 -23.31 -14.88
N ARG A 408 9.87 -22.68 -13.72
CA ARG A 408 8.98 -22.81 -12.56
C ARG A 408 8.57 -21.43 -12.06
N SER A 409 7.27 -21.18 -12.02
CA SER A 409 6.73 -20.03 -11.31
C SER A 409 6.74 -20.29 -9.81
N MET A 410 7.23 -19.33 -9.02
CA MET A 410 7.33 -19.44 -7.57
C MET A 410 7.21 -18.06 -6.90
N ASP A 411 6.86 -18.05 -5.62
CA ASP A 411 6.77 -16.82 -4.85
C ASP A 411 8.18 -16.19 -4.67
N PRO A 412 8.35 -14.86 -4.90
CA PRO A 412 9.64 -14.16 -4.72
C PRO A 412 10.31 -14.39 -3.37
N ALA A 413 9.54 -14.63 -2.30
CA ALA A 413 10.07 -14.91 -0.97
C ALA A 413 10.77 -16.28 -0.89
N LEU A 414 10.32 -17.25 -1.70
CA LEU A 414 10.82 -18.63 -1.70
C LEU A 414 11.93 -18.86 -2.74
N MET A 415 12.04 -18.00 -3.75
CA MET A 415 13.01 -18.15 -4.85
C MET A 415 14.45 -18.30 -4.41
N TYR A 416 14.91 -17.43 -3.51
CA TYR A 416 16.29 -17.43 -3.03
C TYR A 416 16.59 -18.70 -2.24
N GLN A 417 15.62 -19.18 -1.46
CA GLN A 417 15.75 -20.43 -0.71
C GLN A 417 15.76 -21.65 -1.65
N ALA A 418 14.88 -21.68 -2.66
CA ALA A 418 14.85 -22.74 -3.66
C ALA A 418 16.17 -22.81 -4.46
N LEU A 419 16.75 -21.66 -4.81
CA LEU A 419 18.07 -21.61 -5.44
C LEU A 419 19.15 -22.13 -4.49
N ALA A 420 19.14 -21.73 -3.22
CA ALA A 420 20.12 -22.16 -2.23
C ALA A 420 20.06 -23.67 -1.95
N GLN A 421 18.86 -24.26 -1.96
CA GLN A 421 18.62 -25.69 -1.76
C GLN A 421 18.90 -26.55 -3.01
N GLY A 422 19.04 -25.93 -4.18
CA GLY A 422 19.29 -26.65 -5.43
C GLY A 422 18.03 -27.09 -6.18
N ASP A 423 16.84 -26.64 -5.77
CA ASP A 423 15.58 -26.94 -6.44
C ASP A 423 15.48 -26.30 -7.83
N VAL A 424 16.16 -25.17 -8.00
CA VAL A 424 16.39 -24.49 -9.28
C VAL A 424 17.86 -24.11 -9.43
N ASP A 425 18.31 -23.98 -10.67
CA ASP A 425 19.71 -23.63 -10.99
C ASP A 425 19.91 -22.13 -11.13
N ILE A 426 18.90 -21.43 -11.65
CA ILE A 426 18.88 -19.98 -11.88
C ILE A 426 17.58 -19.40 -11.34
N ILE A 427 17.64 -18.19 -10.79
CA ILE A 427 16.44 -17.41 -10.48
C ILE A 427 16.49 -16.01 -11.09
N THR A 428 15.35 -15.35 -11.15
CA THR A 428 15.32 -13.89 -11.33
C THR A 428 15.56 -13.21 -9.99
N ALA A 429 16.31 -12.11 -10.01
CA ALA A 429 16.66 -11.32 -8.84
C ALA A 429 16.63 -9.84 -9.20
N PHE A 430 16.39 -8.99 -8.20
CA PHE A 430 16.62 -7.56 -8.32
C PHE A 430 18.08 -7.25 -8.03
N SER A 431 18.75 -6.44 -8.86
CA SER A 431 20.20 -6.18 -8.75
C SER A 431 20.64 -5.54 -7.42
N THR A 432 19.69 -4.96 -6.69
CA THR A 432 19.88 -4.34 -5.38
C THR A 432 19.35 -5.18 -4.21
N ASP A 433 18.87 -6.40 -4.45
CA ASP A 433 18.34 -7.26 -3.39
C ASP A 433 19.44 -7.69 -2.41
N GLY A 434 19.22 -7.46 -1.11
CA GLY A 434 20.18 -7.78 -0.05
C GLY A 434 20.47 -9.29 0.05
N ARG A 435 19.51 -10.14 -0.34
CA ARG A 435 19.61 -11.61 -0.25
C ARG A 435 20.68 -12.17 -1.19
N ILE A 436 21.06 -11.43 -2.24
CA ILE A 436 22.18 -11.82 -3.12
C ILE A 436 23.45 -12.03 -2.30
N ALA A 437 23.73 -11.13 -1.36
CA ALA A 437 24.88 -11.25 -0.47
C ALA A 437 24.67 -12.36 0.57
N SER A 438 23.47 -12.47 1.16
CA SER A 438 23.18 -13.47 2.20
C SER A 438 23.32 -14.92 1.72
N TYR A 439 22.96 -15.19 0.46
CA TYR A 439 22.98 -16.53 -0.12
C TYR A 439 24.24 -16.81 -0.98
N ASP A 440 25.25 -15.92 -0.99
CA ASP A 440 26.42 -15.97 -1.88
C ASP A 440 26.01 -16.23 -3.33
N LEU A 441 25.14 -15.37 -3.88
CA LEU A 441 24.67 -15.46 -5.26
C LEU A 441 25.50 -14.56 -6.17
N GLN A 442 25.76 -15.05 -7.39
CA GLN A 442 26.36 -14.26 -8.46
C GLN A 442 25.27 -13.81 -9.43
N LEU A 443 25.19 -12.51 -9.67
CA LEU A 443 24.41 -11.95 -10.76
C LEU A 443 25.17 -12.13 -12.07
N LEU A 444 24.45 -12.47 -13.13
CA LEU A 444 24.99 -12.57 -14.48
C LEU A 444 24.76 -11.26 -15.23
N ASP A 445 25.81 -10.76 -15.88
CA ASP A 445 25.77 -9.48 -16.58
C ASP A 445 25.01 -9.56 -17.91
N ASP A 446 24.19 -8.56 -18.18
CA ASP A 446 23.41 -8.45 -19.42
C ASP A 446 24.27 -7.83 -20.54
N ASP A 447 25.24 -8.58 -21.03
CA ASP A 447 26.26 -8.16 -22.00
C ASP A 447 25.68 -7.64 -23.33
N ARG A 448 24.48 -8.11 -23.70
CA ARG A 448 23.75 -7.63 -24.88
C ARG A 448 22.73 -6.55 -24.58
N ASN A 449 22.58 -6.05 -23.34
CA ASN A 449 21.61 -5.01 -22.97
C ASN A 449 20.17 -5.36 -23.40
N ALA A 450 19.70 -6.59 -23.11
CA ALA A 450 18.34 -7.02 -23.35
C ALA A 450 17.33 -6.40 -22.37
N ILE A 451 17.78 -6.12 -21.15
CA ILE A 451 16.98 -5.60 -20.05
C ILE A 451 17.07 -4.06 -20.09
N PRO A 452 15.93 -3.35 -20.00
CA PRO A 452 15.93 -1.90 -19.87
C PRO A 452 16.80 -1.39 -18.72
N PRO A 453 17.38 -0.17 -18.80
CA PRO A 453 17.98 0.46 -17.64
C PRO A 453 16.88 0.79 -16.61
N TYR A 454 17.13 0.49 -15.34
CA TYR A 454 16.25 0.80 -14.21
C TYR A 454 16.94 1.75 -13.22
N ASP A 455 17.41 2.88 -13.71
CA ASP A 455 17.93 3.96 -12.88
C ASP A 455 16.88 4.41 -11.87
N ALA A 456 17.28 4.53 -10.60
CA ALA A 456 16.43 5.10 -9.56
C ALA A 456 16.38 6.63 -9.72
N LEU A 457 15.19 7.14 -10.06
CA LEU A 457 14.92 8.55 -10.32
C LEU A 457 14.02 9.12 -9.23
N LEU A 458 14.47 10.18 -8.57
CA LEU A 458 13.62 10.96 -7.66
C LEU A 458 12.74 11.89 -8.49
N LEU A 459 11.43 11.69 -8.41
CA LEU A 459 10.42 12.48 -9.13
C LEU A 459 9.75 13.47 -8.18
N ALA A 460 9.43 14.65 -8.70
CA ALA A 460 8.68 15.70 -8.03
C ALA A 460 7.42 16.05 -8.80
N GLY A 461 6.27 16.06 -8.11
CA GLY A 461 4.98 16.40 -8.67
C GLY A 461 4.84 17.90 -8.94
N PRO A 462 3.87 18.31 -9.78
CA PRO A 462 3.69 19.70 -10.18
C PRO A 462 3.49 20.64 -8.98
N ARG A 463 2.75 20.19 -7.95
CA ARG A 463 2.46 20.98 -6.75
C ARG A 463 3.72 21.42 -5.99
N ILE A 464 4.63 20.50 -5.69
CA ILE A 464 5.85 20.80 -4.92
C ILE A 464 6.86 21.60 -5.75
N VAL A 465 6.88 21.38 -7.07
CA VAL A 465 7.71 22.14 -8.02
C VAL A 465 7.34 23.61 -7.99
N GLU A 466 6.05 23.93 -7.95
CA GLU A 466 5.56 25.31 -7.90
C GLU A 466 5.68 25.91 -6.49
N GLN A 467 5.27 25.18 -5.45
CA GLN A 467 5.06 25.75 -4.12
C GLN A 467 6.30 25.75 -3.23
N ARG A 468 7.23 24.79 -3.41
CA ARG A 468 8.34 24.53 -2.47
C ARG A 468 9.67 24.24 -3.19
N PRO A 469 10.16 25.12 -4.08
CA PRO A 469 11.39 24.88 -4.83
C PRO A 469 12.66 24.76 -3.96
N GLU A 470 12.64 25.25 -2.73
CA GLU A 470 13.71 25.05 -1.73
C GLU A 470 13.88 23.57 -1.34
N VAL A 471 12.78 22.80 -1.26
CA VAL A 471 12.82 21.36 -0.98
C VAL A 471 13.55 20.64 -2.11
N LEU A 472 13.25 20.99 -3.36
CA LEU A 472 13.90 20.39 -4.54
C LEU A 472 15.39 20.72 -4.62
N ARG A 473 15.79 21.94 -4.23
CA ARG A 473 17.20 22.33 -4.18
C ARG A 473 18.00 21.47 -3.19
N GLY A 474 17.45 21.24 -2.00
CA GLY A 474 18.09 20.37 -0.99
C GLY A 474 18.24 18.93 -1.46
N LEU A 475 17.22 18.41 -2.17
CA LEU A 475 17.20 17.04 -2.66
C LEU A 475 18.16 16.76 -3.83
N ARG A 476 18.57 17.78 -4.59
CA ARG A 476 19.61 17.62 -5.63
C ARG A 476 20.95 17.16 -5.06
N GLY A 477 21.21 17.39 -3.77
CA GLY A 477 22.39 16.86 -3.07
C GLY A 477 22.43 15.34 -2.95
N LEU A 478 21.35 14.61 -3.29
CA LEU A 478 21.32 13.15 -3.36
C LEU A 478 21.74 12.60 -4.75
N ALA A 479 22.04 13.47 -5.71
CA ALA A 479 22.39 13.05 -7.06
C ALA A 479 23.68 12.20 -7.06
N GLY A 480 23.57 10.95 -7.50
CA GLY A 480 24.71 10.03 -7.61
C GLY A 480 25.30 9.56 -6.29
N THR A 481 24.64 9.80 -5.15
CA THR A 481 25.22 9.53 -3.82
C THR A 481 24.98 8.12 -3.31
N ILE A 482 24.10 7.36 -3.95
CA ILE A 482 23.75 5.99 -3.55
C ILE A 482 24.24 5.04 -4.65
N GLY A 483 25.33 4.31 -4.37
CA GLY A 483 25.81 3.24 -5.25
C GLY A 483 25.03 1.93 -5.06
N ALA A 484 25.04 1.06 -6.07
CA ALA A 484 24.30 -0.21 -6.05
C ALA A 484 24.71 -1.13 -4.88
N GLU A 485 26.00 -1.17 -4.53
CA GLU A 485 26.48 -1.95 -3.39
C GLU A 485 25.99 -1.38 -2.05
N GLN A 486 26.00 -0.06 -1.91
CA GLN A 486 25.48 0.60 -0.72
C GLN A 486 23.99 0.36 -0.56
N MET A 487 23.22 0.41 -1.66
CA MET A 487 21.80 0.08 -1.65
C MET A 487 21.56 -1.37 -1.23
N ARG A 488 22.34 -2.34 -1.75
CA ARG A 488 22.28 -3.75 -1.32
C ARG A 488 22.52 -3.90 0.19
N ARG A 489 23.53 -3.22 0.74
CA ARG A 489 23.83 -3.24 2.18
C ARG A 489 22.67 -2.68 3.01
N MET A 490 22.06 -1.58 2.55
CA MET A 490 20.91 -0.98 3.21
C MET A 490 19.68 -1.89 3.17
N ASN A 491 19.38 -2.50 2.02
CA ASN A 491 18.28 -3.47 1.89
C ASN A 491 18.51 -4.68 2.79
N LEU A 492 19.74 -5.22 2.82
CA LEU A 492 20.10 -6.34 3.68
C LEU A 492 19.94 -6.01 5.18
N ALA A 493 20.32 -4.81 5.61
CA ALA A 493 20.15 -4.39 7.00
C ALA A 493 18.67 -4.42 7.44
N VAL A 494 17.75 -4.14 6.51
CA VAL A 494 16.31 -4.24 6.76
C VAL A 494 15.82 -5.70 6.66
N ASP A 495 16.01 -6.34 5.50
CA ASP A 495 15.42 -7.66 5.18
C ASP A 495 16.04 -8.82 5.96
N GLY A 496 17.33 -8.72 6.29
CA GLY A 496 18.10 -9.74 7.00
C GLY A 496 18.53 -9.33 8.39
N GLY A 497 18.76 -8.04 8.62
CA GLY A 497 19.18 -7.50 9.92
C GLY A 497 18.04 -7.08 10.85
N GLY A 498 16.82 -6.94 10.34
CA GLY A 498 15.65 -6.51 11.10
C GLY A 498 15.69 -5.04 11.52
N GLU A 499 16.59 -4.23 10.94
CA GLU A 499 16.64 -2.80 11.17
C GLU A 499 15.46 -2.09 10.50
N THR A 500 15.00 -0.97 11.06
CA THR A 500 13.95 -0.19 10.41
C THR A 500 14.50 0.68 9.28
N PRO A 501 13.73 0.90 8.20
CA PRO A 501 14.14 1.78 7.10
C PRO A 501 14.59 3.17 7.58
N ALA A 502 13.86 3.77 8.52
CA ALA A 502 14.21 5.04 9.14
C ALA A 502 15.60 5.04 9.81
N LYS A 503 15.95 3.96 10.52
CA LYS A 503 17.27 3.83 11.17
C LYS A 503 18.39 3.67 10.14
N VAL A 504 18.16 2.87 9.09
CA VAL A 504 19.11 2.69 7.98
C VAL A 504 19.34 4.00 7.24
N ALA A 505 18.27 4.73 6.92
CA ALA A 505 18.33 6.05 6.29
C ALA A 505 19.12 7.07 7.12
N LYS A 506 18.84 7.15 8.43
CA LYS A 506 19.57 8.04 9.36
C LYS A 506 21.07 7.71 9.40
N THR A 507 21.41 6.41 9.40
CA THR A 507 22.80 5.95 9.39
C THR A 507 23.51 6.36 8.10
N PHE A 508 22.86 6.16 6.94
CA PHE A 508 23.38 6.60 5.64
C PHE A 508 23.63 8.10 5.59
N LEU A 509 22.64 8.92 5.96
CA LEU A 509 22.76 10.39 5.93
C LEU A 509 23.88 10.89 6.85
N SER A 510 24.02 10.28 8.03
CA SER A 510 25.10 10.61 8.98
C SER A 510 26.49 10.29 8.43
N GLN A 511 26.64 9.16 7.74
CA GLN A 511 27.91 8.78 7.09
C GLN A 511 28.24 9.73 5.93
N GLN A 512 27.23 10.11 5.15
CA GLN A 512 27.38 11.05 4.05
C GLN A 512 27.80 12.45 4.54
N ALA A 513 27.23 12.93 5.65
CA ALA A 513 27.62 14.19 6.28
C ALA A 513 29.08 14.17 6.76
N ARG A 514 29.55 13.05 7.32
CA ARG A 514 30.96 12.88 7.72
C ARG A 514 31.92 12.85 6.54
N ALA A 515 31.54 12.19 5.44
CA ALA A 515 32.36 12.12 4.23
C ALA A 515 32.47 13.46 3.48
N THR A 516 31.54 14.40 3.72
CA THR A 516 31.50 15.73 3.10
C THR A 516 32.04 16.85 4.00
N ALA A 517 32.37 16.55 5.26
CA ALA A 517 33.01 17.49 6.16
C ALA A 517 34.51 17.66 5.78
N PRO A 518 35.05 18.89 5.68
CA PRO A 518 36.47 19.10 5.43
C PRO A 518 37.29 18.52 6.58
N GLY A 519 38.25 17.66 6.26
CA GLY A 519 39.07 16.93 7.23
C GLY A 519 39.83 17.85 8.18
N GLN A 520 39.58 17.71 9.48
CA GLN A 520 40.51 18.08 10.54
C GLN A 520 41.53 16.93 10.74
N ASP A 521 42.29 16.59 9.71
CA ASP A 521 43.43 15.68 9.82
C ASP A 521 44.50 16.11 8.81
N GLY A 522 45.43 16.95 9.25
CA GLY A 522 46.50 17.49 8.42
C GLY A 522 47.30 18.59 9.10
N GLY A 523 47.86 18.30 10.29
CA GLY A 523 48.65 19.28 11.05
C GLY A 523 49.69 18.64 11.98
N GLY A 524 50.24 17.48 11.61
CA GLY A 524 51.40 16.88 12.27
C GLY A 524 52.66 17.06 11.42
N ALA A 525 53.12 18.30 11.25
CA ALA A 525 54.43 18.56 10.65
C ALA A 525 55.50 18.39 11.72
N SER A 526 56.28 17.31 11.61
CA SER A 526 57.50 17.12 12.38
C SER A 526 58.50 18.22 12.03
N THR A 527 58.79 19.11 12.96
CA THR A 527 59.97 19.97 12.91
C THR A 527 61.14 19.24 13.56
N LEU A 528 61.95 18.56 12.74
CA LEU A 528 63.33 18.23 13.05
C LEU A 528 64.23 19.26 12.37
N SER A 529 65.00 20.02 13.15
CA SER A 529 66.36 20.53 12.85
C SER A 529 66.82 21.50 13.95
N PRO A 530 68.14 21.72 14.15
CA PRO A 530 69.31 21.03 13.61
C PRO A 530 70.04 20.13 14.62
#